data_AF-A0A4Y7U2E6-F1
#
_entry.id   AF-A0A4Y7U2E6-F1
#
_cell.length_a   1.000
_cell.length_b   1.000
_cell.length_c   1.000
_cell.angle_alpha   90.00
_cell.angle_beta   90.00
_cell.angle_gamma   90.00
#
_symmetry.space_group_name_H-M   'P 1'
#
loop_
_entity.id
_entity.type
_entity.pdbx_description
1 polymer ?
#
loop_
_entity_poly.entity_id
_entity_poly.type
_entity_poly.pdbx_seq_one_letter_code
_entity_poly.pdbx_strand_id
1 'polypeptide(L)'
;VYSWGVHIRNHKVIGLRSKMNIEALRKDKNFEQTSAVFFKVKHSNYKNGVFYEENDLLKIEAIAAEDLKQMAEELKEHTAQPPKEIIFYDLDEFNLK
;
A
#
# COMPACT_ATOMS: atom_id res chain seq x y z
N VAL A 1 8.40 1.81 -3.30
CA VAL A 1 8.15 2.39 -1.97
C VAL A 1 6.90 1.74 -1.42
N TYR A 2 6.84 1.54 -0.09
CA TYR A 2 5.82 0.75 0.59
C TYR A 2 4.41 1.15 0.18
N SER A 3 3.58 0.15 -0.14
CA SER A 3 2.18 0.35 -0.47
C SER A 3 1.34 -0.83 -0.03
N TRP A 4 0.17 -0.54 0.52
CA TRP A 4 -0.82 -1.53 0.92
C TRP A 4 -2.23 -1.10 0.49
N GLY A 5 -3.12 -2.07 0.42
CA GLY A 5 -4.54 -1.89 0.15
C GLY A 5 -5.36 -2.22 1.39
N VAL A 6 -6.19 -1.29 1.85
CA VAL A 6 -7.26 -1.57 2.80
C VAL A 6 -8.41 -2.18 2.04
N HIS A 7 -8.67 -3.47 2.26
CA HIS A 7 -9.75 -4.21 1.61
C HIS A 7 -11.05 -3.99 2.39
N ILE A 8 -12.05 -3.43 1.71
CA ILE A 8 -13.34 -3.05 2.27
C ILE A 8 -14.44 -3.79 1.51
N ARG A 9 -15.29 -4.49 2.26
CA ARG A 9 -16.50 -5.17 1.76
C ARG A 9 -17.69 -4.78 2.60
N ASN A 10 -18.82 -4.45 1.97
CA ASN A 10 -20.06 -4.06 2.67
C ASN A 10 -19.81 -3.00 3.76
N HIS A 11 -19.02 -1.96 3.43
CA HIS A 11 -18.63 -0.87 4.34
C HIS A 11 -17.82 -1.30 5.58
N LYS A 12 -17.23 -2.50 5.58
CA LYS A 12 -16.38 -3.01 6.66
C LYS A 12 -14.98 -3.31 6.13
N VAL A 13 -13.96 -2.96 6.91
CA VAL A 13 -12.58 -3.37 6.62
C VAL A 13 -12.47 -4.86 6.92
N ILE A 14 -12.08 -5.65 5.92
CA ILE A 14 -11.94 -7.11 6.02
C ILE A 14 -10.47 -7.57 5.93
N GLY A 15 -9.54 -6.65 5.79
CA GLY A 15 -8.11 -6.93 5.92
C GLY A 15 -7.22 -5.96 5.15
N LEU A 16 -5.91 -6.13 5.37
CA LEU A 16 -4.86 -5.40 4.66
C LEU A 16 -4.25 -6.28 3.57
N ARG A 17 -3.82 -5.64 2.49
CA ARG A 17 -3.19 -6.28 1.33
C ARG A 17 -1.83 -5.65 1.15
N SER A 18 -0.77 -6.36 1.52
CA SER A 18 0.59 -5.88 1.39
C SER A 18 1.04 -5.84 -0.09
N LYS A 19 2.05 -5.01 -0.38
CA LYS A 19 2.72 -4.92 -1.69
C LYS A 19 1.78 -4.66 -2.87
N MET A 20 0.83 -3.74 -2.71
CA MET A 20 -0.11 -3.42 -3.78
C MET A 20 0.57 -2.55 -4.84
N ASN A 21 0.73 -3.10 -6.04
CA ASN A 21 1.23 -2.34 -7.18
C ASN A 21 0.06 -1.59 -7.87
N ILE A 22 0.05 -0.27 -7.73
CA ILE A 22 -0.99 0.62 -8.27
C ILE A 22 -1.04 0.53 -9.80
N GLU A 23 0.11 0.50 -10.46
CA GLU A 23 0.19 0.39 -11.92
C GLU A 23 -0.37 -0.95 -12.41
N ALA A 24 -0.15 -2.03 -11.65
CA ALA A 24 -0.73 -3.33 -11.96
C ALA A 24 -2.26 -3.35 -11.75
N LEU A 25 -2.77 -2.65 -10.74
CA LEU A 25 -4.22 -2.50 -10.53
C LEU A 25 -4.88 -1.69 -11.65
N ARG A 26 -4.28 -0.58 -12.08
CA ARG A 26 -4.80 0.28 -13.17
C ARG A 26 -4.94 -0.47 -14.49
N LYS A 27 -4.07 -1.44 -14.75
CA LYS A 27 -4.08 -2.26 -15.97
C LYS A 27 -4.97 -3.49 -15.86
N ASP A 28 -5.47 -3.82 -14.67
CA ASP A 28 -6.28 -5.01 -14.44
C ASP A 28 -7.76 -4.72 -14.72
N LYS A 29 -8.32 -5.42 -15.71
CA LYS A 29 -9.72 -5.28 -16.11
C LYS A 29 -10.74 -5.56 -15.00
N ASN A 30 -10.34 -6.27 -13.95
CA ASN A 30 -11.23 -6.60 -12.82
C ASN A 30 -11.31 -5.45 -11.81
N PHE A 31 -10.50 -4.40 -11.94
CA PHE A 31 -10.45 -3.27 -11.04
C PHE A 31 -10.66 -1.95 -11.82
N GLU A 32 -11.31 -1.00 -11.17
CA GLU A 32 -11.56 0.32 -11.70
C GLU A 32 -11.13 1.36 -10.68
N GLN A 33 -10.28 2.29 -11.08
CA GLN A 33 -9.89 3.39 -10.22
C GLN A 33 -11.05 4.39 -10.11
N THR A 34 -11.63 4.56 -8.92
CA THR A 34 -12.77 5.46 -8.67
C THR A 34 -12.34 6.80 -8.09
N SER A 35 -11.13 6.90 -7.55
CA SER A 35 -10.52 8.16 -7.11
C SER A 35 -8.99 8.04 -7.06
N ALA A 36 -8.29 9.07 -6.58
CA ALA A 36 -6.83 9.06 -6.45
C ALA A 36 -6.30 7.83 -5.70
N VAL A 37 -7.02 7.36 -4.67
CA VAL A 37 -6.60 6.25 -3.80
C VAL A 37 -7.56 5.07 -3.79
N PHE A 38 -8.77 5.18 -4.35
CA PHE A 38 -9.73 4.08 -4.34
C PHE A 38 -9.80 3.33 -5.67
N PHE A 39 -9.89 2.01 -5.55
CA PHE A 39 -10.25 1.09 -6.61
C PHE A 39 -11.51 0.33 -6.22
N LYS A 40 -12.38 0.09 -7.20
CA LYS A 40 -13.56 -0.75 -7.09
C LYS A 40 -13.36 -2.02 -7.91
N VAL A 41 -13.76 -3.16 -7.36
CA VAL A 41 -13.74 -4.45 -8.06
C VAL A 41 -14.94 -4.52 -9.01
N LYS A 42 -14.68 -4.63 -10.31
CA LYS A 42 -15.72 -4.77 -11.35
C LYS A 42 -16.19 -6.20 -11.53
N HIS A 43 -15.30 -7.17 -11.32
CA HIS A 43 -15.60 -8.58 -11.48
C HIS A 43 -14.93 -9.39 -10.37
N SER A 44 -15.68 -10.30 -9.76
CA SER A 44 -15.15 -11.21 -8.75
C SER A 44 -13.93 -11.96 -9.28
N ASN A 45 -12.83 -11.94 -8.55
CA ASN A 45 -11.56 -12.49 -8.99
C ASN A 45 -10.70 -12.96 -7.82
N TYR A 46 -9.71 -13.79 -8.13
CA TYR A 46 -8.72 -14.24 -7.15
C TYR A 46 -7.34 -13.74 -7.57
N LYS A 47 -6.66 -13.02 -6.67
CA LYS A 47 -5.34 -12.44 -6.95
C LYS A 47 -4.48 -12.41 -5.69
N ASN A 48 -3.23 -12.87 -5.82
CA ASN A 48 -2.24 -12.89 -4.72
C ASN A 48 -2.77 -13.55 -3.44
N GLY A 49 -3.51 -14.67 -3.57
CA GLY A 49 -4.04 -15.39 -2.42
C GLY A 49 -5.30 -14.78 -1.79
N VAL A 50 -5.90 -13.76 -2.41
CA VAL A 50 -7.07 -13.06 -1.90
C VAL A 50 -8.21 -13.10 -2.91
N PHE A 51 -9.39 -13.46 -2.42
CA PHE A 51 -10.63 -13.37 -3.19
C PHE A 51 -11.24 -11.97 -3.05
N TYR A 52 -11.47 -11.34 -4.20
CA TYR A 52 -12.15 -10.07 -4.34
C TYR A 52 -13.53 -10.33 -4.92
N GLU A 53 -14.56 -9.80 -4.27
CA GLU A 53 -15.94 -9.88 -4.68
C GLU A 53 -16.30 -8.61 -5.47
N GLU A 54 -17.20 -8.74 -6.44
CA GLU A 54 -17.71 -7.59 -7.16
C GLU A 54 -18.28 -6.53 -6.20
N ASN A 55 -17.95 -5.25 -6.47
CA ASN A 55 -18.23 -4.09 -5.64
C ASN A 55 -17.39 -3.93 -4.36
N ASP A 56 -16.45 -4.83 -4.09
CA ASP A 56 -15.42 -4.56 -3.09
C ASP A 56 -14.64 -3.28 -3.43
N LEU A 57 -14.15 -2.65 -2.38
CA LEU A 57 -13.31 -1.46 -2.47
C LEU A 57 -11.91 -1.76 -1.94
N LEU A 58 -10.92 -1.18 -2.61
CA LEU A 58 -9.54 -1.13 -2.16
C LEU A 58 -9.12 0.32 -2.03
N LYS A 59 -8.85 0.75 -0.80
CA LYS A 59 -8.17 2.03 -0.55
C LYS A 59 -6.67 1.78 -0.54
N ILE A 60 -5.94 2.38 -1.46
CA ILE A 60 -4.50 2.28 -1.52
C ILE A 60 -3.87 3.35 -0.66
N GLU A 61 -2.93 2.92 0.17
CA GLU A 61 -2.06 3.78 0.96
C GLU A 61 -0.63 3.45 0.56
N ALA A 62 0.14 4.48 0.24
CA ALA A 62 1.50 4.35 -0.22
C ALA A 62 2.35 5.46 0.38
N ILE A 63 3.60 5.13 0.68
CA ILE A 63 4.61 6.07 1.13
C ILE A 63 5.36 6.56 -0.12
N ALA A 64 5.58 7.86 -0.25
CA ALA A 64 6.44 8.45 -1.28
C ALA A 64 7.91 8.42 -0.85
N ALA A 65 8.83 8.55 -1.80
CA ALA A 65 10.26 8.66 -1.47
C ALA A 65 10.54 9.91 -0.63
N GLU A 66 9.78 10.98 -0.88
CA GLU A 66 9.85 12.25 -0.17
C GLU A 66 9.41 12.10 1.28
N ASP A 67 8.39 11.29 1.55
CA ASP A 67 7.95 10.98 2.92
C ASP A 67 9.07 10.30 3.71
N LEU A 68 9.82 9.38 3.08
CA LEU A 68 10.98 8.73 3.73
C LEU A 68 12.10 9.72 4.06
N LYS A 69 12.35 10.69 3.16
CA LYS A 69 13.34 11.75 3.41
C LYS A 69 12.88 12.67 4.53
N GLN A 70 11.60 13.06 4.52
CA GLN A 70 11.03 13.90 5.57
C GLN A 70 11.12 13.20 6.93
N MET A 71 10.73 11.92 7.01
CA MET A 71 10.88 11.12 8.24
C MET A 71 12.33 11.10 8.74
N ALA A 72 13.31 11.01 7.85
CA ALA A 72 14.73 11.03 8.22
C ALA A 72 15.19 12.40 8.79
N GLU A 73 14.74 13.50 8.20
CA GLU A 73 15.04 14.84 8.72
C GLU A 73 14.32 15.11 10.05
N GLU A 74 13.06 14.73 10.20
CA GLU A 74 12.31 14.86 11.47
C GLU A 74 12.98 14.08 12.60
N LEU A 75 13.48 12.86 12.31
CA LEU A 75 14.25 12.07 13.27
C LEU A 75 15.51 12.80 13.75
N LYS A 76 16.22 13.47 12.84
CA LYS A 76 17.43 14.23 13.16
C LYS A 76 17.13 15.47 14.00
N GLU A 77 16.00 16.15 13.80
CA GLU A 77 15.60 17.30 14.61
C GLU A 77 15.23 16.92 16.06
N HIS A 78 14.77 15.68 16.27
CA HIS A 78 14.26 15.21 17.55
C HIS A 78 15.16 14.20 18.27
N THR A 79 16.39 13.99 17.80
CA THR A 79 17.37 13.10 18.44
C THR A 79 18.60 13.87 18.91
N ALA A 80 19.16 13.49 20.06
CA ALA A 80 20.35 14.15 20.62
C ALA A 80 21.59 14.01 19.72
N GLN A 81 21.62 12.96 18.89
CA GLN A 81 22.62 12.75 17.85
C GLN A 81 21.94 12.19 16.61
N PRO A 82 22.28 12.68 15.40
CA PRO A 82 21.69 12.17 14.18
C PRO A 82 22.05 10.70 13.98
N PRO A 83 21.07 9.84 13.62
CA PRO A 83 21.34 8.45 13.32
C PRO A 83 22.29 8.34 12.13
N LYS A 84 23.32 7.49 12.23
CA LYS A 84 24.28 7.23 11.15
C LYS A 84 23.68 6.40 10.01
N GLU A 85 22.67 5.61 10.33
CA GLU A 85 21.97 4.71 9.42
C GLU A 85 20.52 4.59 9.86
N ILE A 86 19.59 4.61 8.90
CA ILE A 86 18.16 4.39 9.12
C ILE A 86 17.73 3.24 8.22
N ILE A 87 17.26 2.16 8.83
CA ILE A 87 16.79 0.97 8.12
C ILE A 87 15.27 0.96 8.18
N PHE A 88 14.62 1.15 7.03
CA PHE A 88 13.18 0.95 6.90
C PHE A 88 12.92 -0.54 6.68
N TYR A 89 12.23 -1.17 7.62
CA TYR A 89 11.88 -2.59 7.56
C TYR A 89 10.39 -2.76 7.25
N ASP A 90 10.09 -3.57 6.24
CA ASP A 90 8.77 -4.17 6.03
C ASP A 90 8.94 -5.67 6.22
N LEU A 91 8.19 -6.24 7.16
CA LEU A 91 8.37 -7.62 7.64
C LEU A 91 7.93 -8.68 6.62
N ASP A 92 7.44 -8.25 5.45
CA ASP A 92 6.77 -9.14 4.49
C ASP A 92 7.68 -9.71 3.39
N GLU A 93 8.96 -9.32 3.23
CA GLU A 93 10.04 -10.07 2.51
C GLU A 93 11.35 -9.27 2.43
N PHE A 94 12.47 -9.97 2.20
CA PHE A 94 13.78 -9.36 1.92
C PHE A 94 13.74 -8.45 0.67
N ASN A 95 13.83 -7.14 0.90
CA ASN A 95 13.85 -6.10 -0.14
C ASN A 95 15.25 -5.83 -0.73
N LEU A 96 16.28 -6.56 -0.30
CA LEU A 96 17.65 -6.44 -0.79
C LEU A 96 17.96 -7.61 -1.74
N LYS A 97 18.27 -7.29 -3.00
CA LYS A 97 18.91 -8.22 -3.95
C LYS A 97 20.41 -8.00 -3.98
#